data_AF-A0A0H3CM79-F1
#
_entry.id   AF-A0A0H3CM79-F1
#
_cell.length_a   1.000
_cell.length_b   1.000
_cell.length_c   1.000
_cell.angle_alpha   90.00
_cell.angle_beta   90.00
_cell.angle_gamma   90.00
#
_symmetry.space_group_name_H-M   'P 1'
#
loop_
_entity.id
_entity.type
_entity.pdbx_description
1 polymer ?
#
loop_
_entity_poly.entity_id
_entity_poly.type
_entity_poly.pdbx_seq_one_letter_code
_entity_poly.pdbx_strand_id
1 'polypeptide(L)'
;MTKDEFIRRVIGVPWANRACSFEKVDCWGLVVLYYRHVIGIELHQTPDYEAGEDFFTCYQGDVVFWRQVDKPIDGGIFVWYRGAQPAHVGLVLNRQALHSRGENGSVRMDSLLVIQRAFTKVEFFEYGAG
;
A
#
# COMPACT_ATOMS: atom_id res chain seq x y z
N MET A 1 -2.03 -7.36 -15.79
CA MET A 1 -3.33 -7.56 -15.14
C MET A 1 -4.06 -6.23 -15.12
N THR A 2 -5.37 -6.18 -15.36
CA THR A 2 -6.13 -4.94 -15.20
C THR A 2 -6.31 -4.60 -13.72
N LYS A 3 -6.57 -3.33 -13.42
CA LYS A 3 -6.89 -2.87 -12.05
C LYS A 3 -8.05 -3.65 -11.43
N ASP A 4 -9.13 -3.88 -12.19
CA ASP A 4 -10.31 -4.58 -11.67
C ASP A 4 -10.06 -6.08 -11.45
N GLU A 5 -9.28 -6.72 -12.32
CA GLU A 5 -8.82 -8.10 -12.09
C GLU A 5 -7.98 -8.20 -10.82
N PHE A 6 -7.08 -7.24 -10.61
CA PHE A 6 -6.26 -7.19 -9.41
C PHE A 6 -7.10 -7.06 -8.15
N ILE A 7 -8.02 -6.09 -8.10
CA ILE A 7 -8.93 -5.89 -6.96
C ILE A 7 -9.69 -7.18 -6.67
N ARG A 8 -10.32 -7.80 -7.67
CA ARG A 8 -11.06 -9.07 -7.48
C ARG A 8 -10.17 -10.19 -6.95
N ARG A 9 -8.91 -10.23 -7.35
CA ARG A 9 -7.95 -11.26 -6.95
C ARG A 9 -7.44 -11.09 -5.53
N VAL A 10 -7.28 -9.85 -5.05
CA VAL A 10 -6.67 -9.58 -3.75
C VAL A 10 -7.68 -9.41 -2.62
N ILE A 11 -8.93 -9.00 -2.91
CA ILE A 11 -9.95 -8.84 -1.86
C ILE A 11 -10.11 -10.14 -1.07
N GLY A 12 -10.05 -10.05 0.25
CA GLY A 12 -10.16 -11.18 1.17
C GLY A 12 -8.86 -11.97 1.37
N VAL A 13 -7.78 -11.69 0.61
CA VAL A 13 -6.48 -12.32 0.84
C VAL A 13 -6.03 -12.04 2.27
N PRO A 14 -5.71 -13.07 3.07
CA PRO A 14 -5.37 -12.90 4.47
C PRO A 14 -4.06 -12.13 4.63
N TRP A 15 -4.01 -11.34 5.70
CA TRP A 15 -2.78 -10.69 6.10
C TRP A 15 -1.79 -11.71 6.68
N ALA A 16 -0.52 -11.56 6.34
CA ALA A 16 0.56 -12.16 7.10
C ALA A 16 1.78 -11.24 7.01
N ASN A 17 2.50 -11.11 8.13
CA ASN A 17 3.65 -10.24 8.23
C ASN A 17 4.65 -10.55 7.11
N ARG A 18 5.05 -9.52 6.36
CA ARG A 18 6.01 -9.59 5.25
C ARG A 18 5.60 -10.47 4.07
N ALA A 19 4.33 -10.86 4.01
CA ALA A 19 3.84 -11.64 2.89
C ALA A 19 3.63 -10.75 1.66
N CYS A 20 4.03 -11.26 0.50
CA CYS A 20 3.93 -10.59 -0.80
C CYS A 20 3.49 -11.60 -1.87
N SER A 21 2.38 -12.30 -1.64
CA SER A 21 1.79 -13.23 -2.62
C SER A 21 0.27 -13.03 -2.73
N PHE A 22 -0.34 -13.70 -3.70
CA PHE A 22 -1.81 -13.74 -3.81
C PHE A 22 -2.47 -14.71 -2.82
N GLU A 23 -1.71 -15.43 -2.00
CA GLU A 23 -2.26 -16.29 -0.94
C GLU A 23 -2.27 -15.58 0.40
N LYS A 24 -1.24 -14.76 0.68
CA LYS A 24 -1.09 -13.93 1.87
C LYS A 24 -0.37 -12.64 1.52
N VAL A 25 -0.83 -11.51 2.07
CA VAL A 25 -0.22 -10.22 1.75
C VAL A 25 -0.33 -9.22 2.89
N ASP A 26 0.75 -8.52 3.24
CA ASP A 26 0.65 -7.37 4.14
C ASP A 26 0.35 -6.06 3.40
N CYS A 27 0.42 -4.93 4.13
CA CYS A 27 0.11 -3.63 3.55
C CYS A 27 1.13 -3.20 2.48
N TRP A 28 2.41 -3.53 2.66
CA TRP A 28 3.48 -3.17 1.73
C TRP A 28 3.50 -4.13 0.54
N GLY A 29 3.45 -5.44 0.80
CA GLY A 29 3.37 -6.46 -0.24
C GLY A 29 2.20 -6.21 -1.19
N LEU A 30 1.09 -5.66 -0.70
CA LEU A 30 -0.05 -5.32 -1.55
C LEU A 30 0.27 -4.19 -2.53
N VAL A 31 1.00 -3.17 -2.10
CA VAL A 31 1.49 -2.10 -2.99
C VAL A 31 2.45 -2.71 -4.02
N VAL A 32 3.44 -3.49 -3.58
CA VAL A 32 4.40 -4.16 -4.49
C VAL A 32 3.68 -5.00 -5.55
N LEU A 33 2.71 -5.84 -5.15
CA LEU A 33 1.95 -6.67 -6.08
C LEU A 33 1.17 -5.84 -7.11
N TYR A 34 0.60 -4.69 -6.71
CA TYR A 34 -0.12 -3.81 -7.63
C TYR A 34 0.83 -3.20 -8.67
N TYR A 35 1.95 -2.63 -8.21
CA TYR A 35 2.94 -2.03 -9.10
C TYR A 35 3.50 -3.08 -10.07
N ARG A 36 3.85 -4.27 -9.58
CA ARG A 36 4.35 -5.38 -10.39
C ARG A 36 3.34 -5.86 -11.43
N HIS A 37 2.12 -6.19 -11.01
CA HIS A 37 1.18 -6.92 -11.88
C HIS A 37 0.23 -6.02 -12.68
N VAL A 38 0.00 -4.79 -12.24
CA VAL A 38 -0.94 -3.85 -12.89
C VAL A 38 -0.19 -2.74 -13.62
N ILE A 39 0.77 -2.09 -12.97
CA ILE A 39 1.51 -0.98 -13.56
C ILE A 39 2.69 -1.47 -14.42
N GLY A 40 3.26 -2.64 -14.09
CA GLY A 40 4.44 -3.18 -14.77
C GLY A 40 5.76 -2.60 -14.25
N ILE A 41 5.76 -2.08 -13.03
CA ILE A 41 6.94 -1.52 -12.36
C ILE A 41 7.33 -2.46 -11.22
N GLU A 42 8.56 -2.94 -11.24
CA GLU A 42 9.15 -3.59 -10.07
C GLU A 42 9.59 -2.49 -9.11
N LEU A 43 8.87 -2.33 -8.00
CA LEU A 43 9.42 -1.63 -6.85
C LEU A 43 10.60 -2.48 -6.37
N HIS A 44 11.76 -1.86 -6.17
CA HIS A 44 12.91 -2.57 -5.65
C HIS A 44 12.47 -3.16 -4.31
N GLN A 45 12.27 -4.48 -4.24
CA GLN A 45 12.25 -5.16 -2.97
C GLN A 45 13.64 -4.92 -2.40
N THR A 46 13.78 -3.91 -1.57
CA THR A 46 15.00 -3.72 -0.81
C THR A 46 15.24 -5.05 -0.11
N PRO A 47 16.45 -5.64 -0.23
CA PRO A 47 16.80 -6.90 0.43
C PRO A 47 16.35 -6.92 1.91
N ASP A 48 16.28 -5.75 2.52
CA ASP A 48 15.79 -5.41 3.85
C ASP A 48 14.36 -5.88 4.16
N TYR A 49 13.44 -5.85 3.20
CA TYR A 49 12.05 -6.29 3.39
C TYR A 49 11.95 -7.82 3.58
N GLU A 50 12.75 -8.59 2.85
CA GLU A 50 12.86 -10.04 3.04
C GLU A 50 13.77 -10.39 4.23
N ALA A 51 14.72 -9.51 4.58
CA ALA A 51 15.74 -9.78 5.58
C ALA A 51 15.27 -9.64 7.03
N GLY A 52 14.28 -8.79 7.34
CA GLY A 52 14.06 -8.53 8.76
C GLY A 52 13.65 -7.14 9.17
N GLU A 53 13.73 -6.17 8.27
CA GLU A 53 13.69 -4.78 8.68
C GLU A 53 12.26 -4.27 8.90
N ASP A 54 12.15 -3.17 9.64
CA ASP A 54 10.87 -2.56 9.94
C ASP A 54 10.25 -1.88 8.71
N PHE A 55 8.92 -1.69 8.76
CA PHE A 55 8.16 -0.98 7.72
C PHE A 55 8.75 0.40 7.39
N PHE A 56 9.34 1.06 8.38
CA PHE A 56 9.90 2.40 8.25
C PHE A 56 11.11 2.43 7.31
N THR A 57 11.99 1.44 7.43
CA THR A 57 13.19 1.29 6.60
C THR A 57 12.82 1.06 5.13
N CYS A 58 11.84 0.19 4.88
CA CYS A 58 11.34 -0.07 3.52
C CYS A 58 10.64 1.17 2.93
N TYR A 59 9.82 1.85 3.74
CA TYR A 59 9.16 3.09 3.34
C TYR A 59 10.16 4.18 2.95
N GLN A 60 11.24 4.38 3.72
CA GLN A 60 12.24 5.41 3.42
C GLN A 60 13.01 5.16 2.12
N GLY A 61 13.26 3.90 1.77
CA GLY A 61 13.97 3.53 0.53
C GLY A 61 13.16 3.80 -0.74
N ASP A 62 11.84 3.62 -0.69
CA ASP A 62 10.97 3.71 -1.86
C ASP A 62 10.15 4.99 -1.96
N VAL A 63 9.87 5.68 -0.83
CA VAL A 63 9.14 6.96 -0.83
C VAL A 63 9.87 8.05 -1.62
N VAL A 64 11.18 7.92 -1.84
CA VAL A 64 11.95 8.86 -2.67
C VAL A 64 11.47 8.90 -4.13
N PHE A 65 10.82 7.84 -4.61
CA PHE A 65 10.22 7.77 -5.94
C PHE A 65 8.74 8.19 -5.95
N TRP A 66 8.22 8.62 -4.81
CA TRP A 66 6.82 8.99 -4.63
C TRP A 66 6.71 10.49 -4.50
N ARG A 67 5.88 11.08 -5.35
CA ARG A 67 5.56 12.50 -5.28
C ARG A 67 4.33 12.68 -4.42
N GLN A 68 4.43 13.46 -3.35
CA GLN A 68 3.28 13.83 -2.54
C GLN A 68 2.29 14.66 -3.36
N VAL A 69 1.00 14.35 -3.21
CA VAL A 69 -0.10 15.06 -3.87
C VAL A 69 -1.15 15.49 -2.86
N ASP A 70 -1.80 16.63 -3.08
CA ASP A 70 -2.78 17.19 -2.15
C ASP A 70 -4.09 16.39 -2.10
N LYS A 71 -4.42 15.68 -3.20
CA LYS A 71 -5.68 14.98 -3.37
C LYS A 71 -5.43 13.52 -3.78
N PRO A 72 -6.25 12.58 -3.30
CA PRO A 72 -6.15 11.18 -3.70
C PRO A 72 -6.37 11.05 -5.21
N ILE A 73 -5.46 10.39 -5.88
CA ILE A 73 -5.55 10.07 -7.30
C ILE A 73 -5.77 8.57 -7.49
N ASP A 74 -6.44 8.17 -8.57
CA ASP A 74 -6.61 6.75 -8.90
C ASP A 74 -5.26 6.12 -9.28
N GLY A 75 -4.95 4.95 -8.73
CA GLY A 75 -3.62 4.32 -8.83
C GLY A 75 -2.58 4.91 -7.86
N GLY A 76 -2.94 5.93 -7.10
CA GLY A 76 -2.08 6.54 -6.09
C GLY A 76 -1.93 5.68 -4.84
N ILE A 77 -1.08 6.14 -3.94
CA ILE A 77 -0.80 5.53 -2.65
C ILE A 77 -1.32 6.44 -1.55
N PHE A 78 -1.82 5.85 -0.47
CA PHE A 78 -2.05 6.58 0.77
C PHE A 78 -1.17 6.01 1.88
N VAL A 79 -0.68 6.89 2.73
CA VAL A 79 0.14 6.53 3.90
C VAL A 79 -0.56 7.07 5.13
N TRP A 80 -0.79 6.20 6.11
CA TRP A 80 -1.23 6.66 7.43
C TRP A 80 -0.02 6.93 8.30
N TYR A 81 -0.19 7.88 9.22
CA TYR A 81 0.79 8.15 10.28
C TYR A 81 0.22 7.95 11.69
N ARG A 82 1.03 7.36 12.56
CA ARG A 82 0.84 7.37 14.02
C ARG A 82 1.80 8.39 14.62
N GLY A 83 1.28 9.58 14.95
CA GLY A 83 2.13 10.73 15.23
C GLY A 83 2.91 11.15 13.99
N ALA A 84 4.23 11.20 14.07
CA ALA A 84 5.10 11.53 12.94
C ALA A 84 5.60 10.31 12.14
N GLN A 85 5.34 9.09 12.62
CA GLN A 85 5.85 7.87 11.99
C GLN A 85 4.84 7.26 11.02
N PRO A 86 5.24 6.94 9.78
CA PRO A 86 4.39 6.20 8.85
C PRO A 86 4.20 4.79 9.43
N ALA A 87 2.95 4.33 9.47
CA ALA A 87 2.62 3.08 10.15
C ALA A 87 1.72 2.15 9.33
N HIS A 88 1.23 2.59 8.17
CA HIS A 88 0.46 1.77 7.24
C HIS A 88 0.42 2.40 5.87
N VAL A 89 0.25 1.57 4.85
CA VAL A 89 0.11 2.01 3.46
C VAL A 89 -1.02 1.27 2.76
N GLY A 90 -1.53 1.86 1.68
CA GLY A 90 -2.42 1.18 0.76
C GLY A 90 -2.57 1.96 -0.54
N LEU A 91 -3.46 1.47 -1.40
CA LEU A 91 -3.68 2.01 -2.73
C LEU A 91 -5.00 2.77 -2.78
N VAL A 92 -5.02 3.86 -3.53
CA VAL A 92 -6.24 4.57 -3.90
C VAL A 92 -6.72 4.02 -5.23
N LEU A 93 -7.73 3.14 -5.20
CA LEU A 93 -8.31 2.53 -6.40
C LEU A 93 -9.81 2.74 -6.42
N ASN A 94 -10.34 3.19 -7.56
CA ASN A 94 -11.76 3.49 -7.74
C ASN A 94 -12.29 4.45 -6.67
N ARG A 95 -11.48 5.45 -6.28
CA ARG A 95 -11.76 6.42 -5.20
C ARG A 95 -11.96 5.80 -3.81
N GLN A 96 -11.50 4.57 -3.62
CA GLN A 96 -11.54 3.84 -2.36
C GLN A 96 -10.12 3.48 -1.92
N ALA A 97 -9.95 3.23 -0.63
CA ALA A 97 -8.71 2.72 -0.06
C ALA A 97 -8.70 1.20 -0.12
N LEU A 98 -7.87 0.63 -0.99
CA LEU A 98 -7.54 -0.79 -0.98
C LEU A 98 -6.34 -1.00 -0.06
N HIS A 99 -6.49 -1.84 0.97
CA HIS A 99 -5.41 -2.12 1.91
C HIS A 99 -5.56 -3.48 2.59
N SER A 100 -4.43 -4.09 2.95
CA SER A 100 -4.41 -5.28 3.82
C SER A 100 -4.50 -4.83 5.27
N ARG A 101 -5.59 -5.15 5.98
CA ARG A 101 -5.65 -4.88 7.43
C ARG A 101 -4.67 -5.81 8.14
N GLY A 102 -3.91 -5.27 9.09
CA GLY A 102 -2.84 -5.93 9.86
C GLY A 102 -3.20 -7.25 10.55
N GLU A 103 -2.62 -7.55 11.70
CA GLU A 103 -2.76 -8.87 12.33
C GLU A 103 -4.22 -9.36 12.44
N ASN A 104 -4.46 -10.60 12.02
CA ASN A 104 -5.78 -11.25 11.88
C ASN A 104 -6.76 -10.59 10.88
N GLY A 105 -6.26 -9.72 10.00
CA GLY A 105 -7.03 -9.07 8.94
C GLY A 105 -6.89 -9.72 7.58
N SER A 106 -7.45 -9.03 6.59
CA SER A 106 -7.36 -9.36 5.17
C SER A 106 -7.45 -8.09 4.34
N VAL A 107 -7.19 -8.22 3.04
CA VAL A 107 -7.34 -7.12 2.08
C VAL A 107 -8.81 -6.74 1.92
N ARG A 108 -9.09 -5.44 2.01
CA ARG A 108 -10.43 -4.88 1.85
C ARG A 108 -10.40 -3.51 1.18
N MET A 109 -11.58 -3.07 0.75
CA MET A 109 -11.81 -1.71 0.26
C MET A 109 -12.67 -0.94 1.24
N ASP A 110 -12.14 0.17 1.75
CA ASP A 110 -12.87 1.12 2.57
C ASP A 110 -13.05 2.44 1.82
N SER A 111 -14.04 3.25 2.23
CA SER A 111 -14.10 4.63 1.76
C SER A 111 -12.90 5.44 2.29
N LEU A 112 -12.35 6.34 1.48
CA LEU A 112 -11.26 7.23 1.91
C LEU A 112 -11.65 8.07 3.14
N LEU A 113 -12.94 8.43 3.25
CA LEU A 113 -13.48 9.17 4.39
C LEU A 113 -13.42 8.35 5.69
N VAL A 114 -13.66 7.04 5.65
CA VAL A 114 -13.52 6.17 6.83
C VAL A 114 -12.06 6.10 7.26
N ILE A 115 -11.13 5.95 6.31
CA ILE A 115 -9.69 5.97 6.58
C ILE A 115 -9.28 7.31 7.21
N GLN A 116 -9.66 8.44 6.62
CA GLN A 116 -9.33 9.77 7.13
C GLN A 116 -9.87 10.04 8.54
N ARG A 117 -11.01 9.44 8.93
CA ARG A 117 -11.57 9.56 10.28
C ARG A 117 -10.87 8.66 11.30
N ALA A 118 -10.27 7.56 10.86
CA ALA A 118 -9.67 6.56 11.75
C ALA A 118 -8.22 6.91 12.16
N PHE A 119 -7.56 7.85 11.47
CA PHE A 119 -6.13 8.11 11.65
C PHE A 119 -5.82 9.59 11.90
N THR A 120 -4.71 9.84 12.60
CA THR A 120 -4.23 11.18 12.97
C THR A 120 -3.86 12.03 11.75
N LYS A 121 -3.26 11.40 10.74
CA LYS A 121 -2.81 12.05 9.51
C LYS A 121 -2.76 11.01 8.40
N VAL A 122 -3.23 11.40 7.22
CA VAL A 122 -3.15 10.61 5.98
C VAL A 122 -2.52 11.51 4.91
N GLU A 123 -1.53 10.99 4.21
CA GLU A 123 -0.93 11.65 3.05
C GLU A 123 -1.17 10.81 1.81
N PHE A 124 -1.22 11.48 0.66
CA PHE A 124 -1.41 10.86 -0.64
C PHE A 124 -0.17 11.07 -1.50
N PHE A 125 0.14 10.05 -2.28
CA PHE A 125 1.29 10.03 -3.15
C PHE A 125 0.90 9.47 -4.51
N GLU A 126 1.63 9.88 -5.52
CA GLU A 126 1.65 9.21 -6.81
C GLU A 126 3.05 8.70 -7.09
N TYR A 127 3.15 7.61 -7.86
CA TYR A 127 4.44 7.19 -8.36
C TYR A 127 4.86 8.13 -9.48
N GLY A 128 5.95 8.83 -9.26
CA GLY A 128 6.51 9.79 -10.20
C GLY A 128 7.99 9.84 -9.94
N ALA A 129 8.76 9.24 -10.83
CA ALA A 129 10.20 9.47 -10.87
C ALA A 129 10.40 10.99 -11.00
N GLY A 130 10.96 11.61 -9.95
CA GLY A 130 11.57 12.93 -10.05
C GLY A 130 12.81 12.86 -10.92
#